data_AF-A0A1H6SQZ2-F1
#
_entry.id   AF-A0A1H6SQZ2-F1
#
_cell.length_a   1.000
_cell.length_b   1.000
_cell.length_c   1.000
_cell.angle_alpha   90.00
_cell.angle_beta   90.00
_cell.angle_gamma   90.00
#
_symmetry.space_group_name_H-M   'P 1'
#
loop_
_entity.id
_entity.type
_entity.pdbx_description
1 polymer ?
#
loop_
_entity_poly.entity_id
_entity_poly.type
_entity_poly.pdbx_seq_one_letter_code
_entity_poly.pdbx_strand_id
1 'polypeptide(L)'
;MSGNRMDKLLNITLAHEFYRCSKALENFCNQAVYLKSNPTKKDRIDCYNSYVDFLSHLYEFYLNFIENELKHNKSKTYEIHDLNNKMKDHEKHDIILNNELKQLLRNRKNRIIKGFEDNLGETIDFYDRRFPEEFAKHFRYIRNRRNHSDFKRASDNHDISLKEFFKLYHKYLLIMYYETKWIWDVDIEKYEWNGIQEFATEILK
;
A
#
# COMPACT_ATOMS: atom_id res chain seq x y z
N MET A 1 -31.44 5.00 -7.40
CA MET A 1 -30.75 4.45 -8.59
C MET A 1 -29.29 4.94 -8.75
N SER A 2 -28.76 5.79 -7.86
CA SER A 2 -27.38 6.33 -7.94
C SER A 2 -26.29 5.52 -7.21
N GLY A 3 -26.65 4.69 -6.22
CA GLY A 3 -25.68 3.91 -5.42
C GLY A 3 -24.89 2.88 -6.23
N ASN A 4 -25.58 2.05 -7.01
CA ASN A 4 -24.97 0.93 -7.74
C ASN A 4 -23.87 1.37 -8.76
N ARG A 5 -24.03 2.55 -9.38
CA ARG A 5 -23.03 3.07 -10.33
C ARG A 5 -21.78 3.60 -9.62
N MET A 6 -21.95 4.26 -8.48
CA MET A 6 -20.83 4.79 -7.70
C MET A 6 -20.00 3.64 -7.10
N ASP A 7 -20.67 2.59 -6.61
CA ASP A 7 -20.03 1.39 -6.08
C ASP A 7 -19.25 0.64 -7.18
N LYS A 8 -19.79 0.53 -8.40
CA LYS A 8 -19.07 -0.06 -9.56
C LYS A 8 -17.79 0.73 -9.90
N LEU A 9 -17.87 2.07 -9.95
CA LEU A 9 -16.71 2.93 -10.26
C LEU A 9 -15.63 2.86 -9.17
N LEU A 10 -16.04 2.79 -7.90
CA LEU A 10 -15.11 2.65 -6.79
C LEU A 10 -14.40 1.29 -6.82
N ASN A 11 -15.12 0.20 -7.12
CA ASN A 11 -14.52 -1.12 -7.27
C ASN A 11 -13.51 -1.18 -8.42
N ILE A 12 -13.82 -0.55 -9.57
CA ILE A 12 -12.87 -0.40 -10.69
C ILE A 12 -11.62 0.37 -10.23
N THR A 13 -11.80 1.43 -9.45
CA THR A 13 -10.70 2.26 -8.95
C THR A 13 -9.80 1.48 -7.99
N LEU A 14 -10.38 0.73 -7.04
CA LEU A 14 -9.64 -0.13 -6.12
C LEU A 14 -8.88 -1.23 -6.85
N ALA A 15 -9.51 -1.89 -7.82
CA ALA A 15 -8.86 -2.89 -8.65
C ALA A 15 -7.69 -2.30 -9.46
N HIS A 16 -7.86 -1.10 -10.01
CA HIS A 16 -6.80 -0.43 -10.75
C HIS A 16 -5.60 -0.07 -9.86
N GLU A 17 -5.86 0.52 -8.68
CA GLU A 17 -4.78 0.86 -7.74
C GLU A 17 -4.05 -0.39 -7.25
N PHE A 18 -4.78 -1.49 -7.00
CA PHE A 18 -4.14 -2.76 -6.64
C PHE A 18 -3.33 -3.36 -7.79
N TYR A 19 -3.81 -3.28 -9.03
CA TYR A 19 -3.06 -3.70 -10.21
C TYR A 19 -1.75 -2.90 -10.37
N ARG A 20 -1.81 -1.58 -10.24
CA ARG A 20 -0.64 -0.69 -10.30
C ARG A 20 0.34 -0.97 -9.16
N CYS A 21 -0.15 -1.21 -7.96
CA CYS A 21 0.64 -1.66 -6.81
C CYS A 21 1.40 -2.94 -7.12
N SER A 22 0.70 -3.96 -7.62
CA SER A 22 1.27 -5.26 -7.97
C SER A 22 2.34 -5.14 -9.04
N LYS A 23 2.09 -4.37 -10.10
CA LYS A 23 3.07 -4.12 -11.16
C LYS A 23 4.29 -3.33 -10.68
N ALA A 24 4.10 -2.36 -9.80
CA ALA A 24 5.22 -1.61 -9.22
C ALA A 24 6.10 -2.51 -8.34
N LEU A 25 5.50 -3.41 -7.54
CA LEU A 25 6.25 -4.38 -6.74
C LEU A 25 7.01 -5.38 -7.62
N GLU A 26 6.37 -5.91 -8.67
CA GLU A 26 7.02 -6.80 -9.65
C GLU A 26 8.24 -6.12 -10.28
N ASN A 27 8.08 -4.87 -10.75
CA ASN A 27 9.17 -4.08 -11.30
C ASN A 27 10.30 -3.85 -10.29
N PHE A 28 9.96 -3.54 -9.03
CA PHE A 28 10.94 -3.40 -7.95
C PHE A 28 11.73 -4.69 -7.73
N CYS A 29 11.05 -5.84 -7.62
CA CYS A 29 11.70 -7.13 -7.45
C CYS A 29 12.65 -7.45 -8.62
N ASN A 30 12.21 -7.22 -9.86
CA ASN A 30 13.03 -7.42 -11.05
C ASN A 30 14.27 -6.51 -11.05
N GLN A 31 14.09 -5.22 -10.75
CA GLN A 31 15.19 -4.25 -10.68
C GLN A 31 16.17 -4.55 -9.53
N ALA A 32 15.67 -5.01 -8.37
CA ALA A 32 16.50 -5.40 -7.24
C ALA A 32 17.40 -6.60 -7.56
N VAL A 33 17.02 -7.49 -8.50
CA VAL A 33 17.90 -8.54 -9.01
C VAL A 33 19.04 -7.94 -9.83
N TYR A 34 18.75 -7.03 -10.76
CA TYR A 34 19.77 -6.35 -11.56
C TYR A 34 20.75 -5.53 -10.72
N LEU A 35 20.30 -4.98 -9.58
CA LEU A 35 21.19 -4.29 -8.64
C LEU A 35 22.34 -5.14 -8.09
N LYS A 36 22.22 -6.47 -8.16
CA LYS A 36 23.28 -7.40 -7.72
C LYS A 36 24.41 -7.55 -8.74
N SER A 37 24.27 -7.03 -9.96
CA SER A 37 25.17 -7.28 -11.09
C SER A 37 25.71 -5.99 -11.71
N ASN A 38 26.63 -5.31 -11.01
CA ASN A 38 27.28 -4.05 -11.46
C ASN A 38 26.28 -2.99 -11.98
N PRO A 39 25.39 -2.47 -11.11
CA PRO A 39 24.29 -1.61 -11.55
C PRO A 39 24.74 -0.24 -12.01
N THR A 40 24.14 0.21 -13.11
CA THR A 40 24.25 1.57 -13.59
C THR A 40 23.50 2.53 -12.67
N LYS A 41 23.73 3.85 -12.84
CA LYS A 41 22.95 4.88 -12.14
C LYS A 41 21.46 4.81 -12.50
N LYS A 42 21.14 4.46 -13.75
CA LYS A 42 19.77 4.30 -14.23
C LYS A 42 19.06 3.18 -13.49
N ASP A 43 19.69 2.02 -13.35
CA ASP A 43 19.10 0.87 -12.64
C ASP A 43 18.74 1.21 -11.19
N ARG A 44 19.58 2.02 -10.52
CA ARG A 44 19.32 2.49 -9.16
C ARG A 44 18.14 3.46 -9.08
N ILE A 45 18.02 4.36 -10.06
CA ILE A 45 16.88 5.29 -10.15
C ILE A 45 15.59 4.52 -10.43
N ASP A 46 15.63 3.59 -11.37
CA ASP A 46 14.46 2.78 -11.73
C ASP A 46 14.00 1.93 -10.53
N CYS A 47 14.93 1.27 -9.83
CA CYS A 47 14.65 0.53 -8.60
C CYS A 47 14.09 1.41 -7.47
N TYR A 48 14.59 2.63 -7.33
CA TYR A 48 14.06 3.59 -6.37
C TYR A 48 12.61 3.97 -6.72
N ASN A 49 12.37 4.31 -7.99
CA ASN A 49 11.06 4.77 -8.47
C ASN A 49 10.00 3.67 -8.37
N SER A 50 10.32 2.44 -8.78
CA SER A 50 9.38 1.32 -8.67
C SER A 50 8.99 1.04 -7.23
N TYR A 51 9.92 1.15 -6.27
CA TYR A 51 9.58 1.01 -4.86
C TYR A 51 8.68 2.15 -4.38
N VAL A 52 8.97 3.40 -4.76
CA VAL A 52 8.12 4.56 -4.41
C VAL A 52 6.71 4.44 -5.01
N ASP A 53 6.59 3.94 -6.24
CA ASP A 53 5.31 3.67 -6.89
C ASP A 53 4.54 2.55 -6.16
N PHE A 54 5.21 1.47 -5.77
CA PHE A 54 4.62 0.40 -4.95
C PHE A 54 4.03 0.96 -3.65
N LEU A 55 4.82 1.75 -2.92
CA LEU A 55 4.38 2.40 -1.69
C LEU A 55 3.16 3.28 -1.93
N SER A 56 3.19 4.08 -2.98
CA SER A 56 2.12 5.06 -3.24
C SER A 56 0.81 4.37 -3.61
N HIS A 57 0.85 3.36 -4.50
CA HIS A 57 -0.35 2.61 -4.88
C HIS A 57 -0.89 1.76 -3.73
N LEU A 58 -0.04 1.16 -2.91
CA LEU A 58 -0.47 0.44 -1.72
C LEU A 58 -1.17 1.40 -0.73
N TYR A 59 -0.61 2.59 -0.52
CA TYR A 59 -1.19 3.60 0.35
C TYR A 59 -2.58 4.07 -0.14
N GLU A 60 -2.70 4.45 -1.42
CA GLU A 60 -4.00 4.86 -2.00
C GLU A 60 -5.03 3.75 -1.95
N PHE A 61 -4.62 2.53 -2.28
CA PHE A 61 -5.49 1.36 -2.23
C PHE A 61 -6.08 1.19 -0.81
N TYR A 62 -5.24 1.21 0.23
CA TYR A 62 -5.71 1.02 1.60
C TYR A 62 -6.58 2.17 2.10
N LEU A 63 -6.25 3.42 1.78
CA LEU A 63 -7.11 4.54 2.17
C LEU A 63 -8.49 4.43 1.52
N ASN A 64 -8.54 4.20 0.21
CA ASN A 64 -9.80 4.04 -0.50
C ASN A 64 -10.59 2.82 0.00
N PHE A 65 -9.91 1.70 0.27
CA PHE A 65 -10.54 0.48 0.76
C PHE A 65 -11.15 0.69 2.15
N ILE A 66 -10.38 1.24 3.09
CA ILE A 66 -10.84 1.42 4.45
C ILE A 66 -11.91 2.52 4.52
N GLU A 67 -11.74 3.65 3.83
CA GLU A 67 -12.79 4.67 3.77
C GLU A 67 -14.10 4.13 3.20
N ASN A 68 -14.03 3.24 2.21
CA ASN A 68 -15.19 2.59 1.64
C ASN A 68 -15.87 1.67 2.68
N GLU A 69 -15.09 0.79 3.32
CA GLU A 69 -15.59 -0.07 4.39
C GLU A 69 -16.23 0.74 5.52
N LEU A 70 -15.65 1.87 5.92
CA LEU A 70 -16.21 2.76 6.93
C LEU A 70 -17.54 3.42 6.51
N LYS A 71 -17.70 3.75 5.22
CA LYS A 71 -18.93 4.33 4.67
C LYS A 71 -20.08 3.31 4.63
N HIS A 72 -19.78 2.05 4.27
CA HIS A 72 -20.80 1.01 4.09
C HIS A 72 -21.05 0.17 5.36
N ASN A 73 -20.01 -0.07 6.17
CA ASN A 73 -20.06 -0.89 7.39
C ASN A 73 -19.77 -0.02 8.62
N LYS A 74 -20.71 0.89 8.96
CA LYS A 74 -20.60 1.95 9.99
C LYS A 74 -20.08 1.59 11.39
N SER A 75 -19.78 0.34 11.77
CA SER A 75 -19.23 0.07 13.11
C SER A 75 -18.60 -1.31 13.39
N LYS A 76 -18.38 -2.20 12.42
CA LYS A 76 -18.06 -3.61 12.78
C LYS A 76 -16.60 -4.03 12.68
N THR A 77 -15.79 -3.39 11.83
CA THR A 77 -14.43 -3.89 11.53
C THR A 77 -13.32 -3.04 12.15
N TYR A 78 -13.55 -1.73 12.25
CA TYR A 78 -12.58 -0.79 12.81
C TYR A 78 -13.12 -0.21 14.12
N GLU A 79 -12.35 -0.39 15.19
CA GLU A 79 -12.57 0.31 16.45
C GLU A 79 -12.20 1.79 16.25
N ILE A 80 -13.17 2.58 15.75
CA ILE A 80 -13.06 4.03 15.51
C ILE A 80 -13.12 4.83 16.81
N HIS A 81 -12.91 4.18 17.96
CA HIS A 81 -13.02 4.82 19.27
C HIS A 81 -12.04 6.00 19.45
N ASP A 82 -10.98 6.05 18.63
CA ASP A 82 -9.94 7.09 18.68
C ASP A 82 -10.14 8.25 17.69
N LEU A 83 -11.16 8.24 16.81
CA LEU A 83 -11.36 9.34 15.86
C LEU A 83 -12.23 10.45 16.47
N ASN A 84 -11.63 11.63 16.63
CA ASN A 84 -12.32 12.86 17.04
C ASN A 84 -12.60 13.75 15.83
N ASN A 85 -13.79 14.37 15.77
CA ASN A 85 -14.19 15.34 14.74
C ASN A 85 -13.25 16.54 14.59
N LYS A 86 -12.41 16.83 15.59
CA LYS A 86 -11.40 17.91 15.55
C LYS A 86 -10.06 17.52 14.92
N MET A 87 -9.83 16.24 14.64
CA MET A 87 -8.58 15.77 14.04
C MET A 87 -8.48 16.15 12.57
N LYS A 88 -7.27 16.41 12.09
CA LYS A 88 -7.00 16.59 10.66
C LYS A 88 -7.15 15.25 9.95
N ASP A 89 -7.61 15.27 8.71
CA ASP A 89 -7.89 14.02 7.97
C ASP A 89 -6.67 13.13 7.84
N HIS A 90 -5.49 13.73 7.65
CA HIS A 90 -4.24 12.98 7.59
C HIS A 90 -3.95 12.21 8.90
N GLU A 91 -4.30 12.74 10.07
CA GLU A 91 -4.12 12.07 11.38
C GLU A 91 -5.09 10.90 11.53
N LYS A 92 -6.32 11.06 11.05
CA LYS A 92 -7.31 9.97 11.00
C LYS A 92 -6.80 8.83 10.12
N HIS A 93 -6.25 9.16 8.95
CA HIS A 93 -5.69 8.19 8.02
C HIS A 93 -4.52 7.42 8.64
N ASP A 94 -3.66 8.10 9.42
CA ASP A 94 -2.55 7.44 10.11
C ASP A 94 -3.06 6.42 11.15
N ILE A 95 -4.06 6.80 11.95
CA ILE A 95 -4.67 5.90 12.95
C ILE A 95 -5.29 4.68 12.26
N ILE A 96 -6.06 4.93 11.21
CA ILE A 96 -6.74 3.88 10.44
C ILE A 96 -5.75 2.87 9.88
N LEU A 97 -4.69 3.33 9.22
CA LEU A 97 -3.65 2.47 8.64
C LEU A 97 -2.89 1.68 9.70
N ASN A 98 -2.56 2.31 10.83
CA ASN A 98 -1.91 1.62 11.94
C ASN A 98 -2.81 0.53 12.53
N ASN A 99 -4.11 0.80 12.70
CA ASN A 99 -5.07 -0.17 13.21
C ASN A 99 -5.25 -1.36 12.27
N GLU A 100 -5.33 -1.10 10.97
CA GLU A 100 -5.36 -2.15 9.95
C GLU A 100 -4.10 -3.04 10.05
N LEU A 101 -2.91 -2.45 10.07
CA LEU A 101 -1.68 -3.24 10.19
C LEU A 101 -1.64 -4.03 11.51
N LYS A 102 -2.04 -3.45 12.65
CA LYS A 102 -2.15 -4.16 13.93
C LYS A 102 -3.08 -5.37 13.83
N GLN A 103 -4.22 -5.22 13.15
CA GLN A 103 -5.17 -6.30 12.94
C GLN A 103 -4.57 -7.41 12.07
N LEU A 104 -3.91 -7.07 10.96
CA LEU A 104 -3.26 -8.04 10.09
C LEU A 104 -2.17 -8.82 10.83
N LEU A 105 -1.31 -8.14 11.60
CA LEU A 105 -0.27 -8.77 12.41
C LEU A 105 -0.85 -9.74 13.45
N ARG A 106 -1.92 -9.32 14.16
CA ARG A 106 -2.63 -10.19 15.12
C ARG A 106 -3.22 -11.41 14.42
N ASN A 107 -3.86 -11.23 13.27
CA ASN A 107 -4.46 -12.31 12.50
C ASN A 107 -3.40 -13.32 12.06
N ARG A 108 -2.26 -12.84 11.53
CA ARG A 108 -1.13 -13.69 11.15
C ARG A 108 -0.57 -14.47 12.33
N LYS A 109 -0.29 -13.80 13.46
CA LYS A 109 0.16 -14.46 14.69
C LYS A 109 -0.79 -15.58 15.11
N ASN A 110 -2.10 -15.32 15.08
CA ASN A 110 -3.11 -16.32 15.43
C ASN A 110 -3.14 -17.51 14.47
N ARG A 111 -2.82 -17.33 13.18
CA ARG A 111 -2.68 -18.45 12.23
C ARG A 111 -1.46 -19.31 12.59
N ILE A 112 -0.33 -18.69 12.91
CA ILE A 112 0.90 -19.42 13.30
C ILE A 112 0.68 -20.24 14.58
N ILE A 113 0.04 -19.66 15.60
CA ILE A 113 -0.30 -20.36 16.85
C ILE A 113 -1.19 -21.59 16.58
N LYS A 114 -2.02 -21.55 15.54
CA LYS A 114 -2.89 -22.67 15.12
C LYS A 114 -2.18 -23.70 14.23
N GLY A 115 -0.87 -23.56 14.00
CA GLY A 115 -0.07 -24.50 13.21
C GLY A 115 -0.04 -24.22 11.71
N PHE A 116 -0.51 -23.05 11.25
CA PHE A 116 -0.36 -22.64 9.86
C PHE A 116 1.00 -21.97 9.63
N GLU A 117 1.63 -22.26 8.50
CA GLU A 117 2.87 -21.59 8.09
C GLU A 117 2.61 -20.13 7.68
N ASP A 118 3.59 -19.28 7.95
CA ASP A 118 3.59 -17.90 7.46
C ASP A 118 4.20 -17.85 6.07
N ASN A 119 3.47 -17.28 5.11
CA ASN A 119 3.91 -17.20 3.71
C ASN A 119 5.08 -16.23 3.47
N LEU A 120 5.51 -15.46 4.49
CA LEU A 120 6.72 -14.64 4.45
C LEU A 120 7.87 -15.27 5.28
N GLY A 121 7.64 -16.44 5.88
CA GLY A 121 8.62 -17.14 6.70
C GLY A 121 8.91 -16.47 8.04
N GLU A 122 8.05 -15.56 8.51
CA GLU A 122 8.25 -14.89 9.80
C GLU A 122 7.79 -15.79 10.96
N THR A 123 8.48 -15.68 12.09
CA THR A 123 8.20 -16.44 13.33
C THR A 123 7.31 -15.65 14.28
N ILE A 124 6.81 -16.30 15.34
CA ILE A 124 6.04 -15.64 16.42
C ILE A 124 6.82 -14.44 17.00
N ASP A 125 8.15 -14.56 17.15
CA ASP A 125 9.01 -13.47 17.67
C ASP A 125 8.93 -12.18 16.84
N PHE A 126 8.68 -12.27 15.53
CA PHE A 126 8.46 -11.09 14.71
C PHE A 126 7.16 -10.37 15.11
N TYR A 127 6.08 -11.13 15.34
CA TYR A 127 4.76 -10.62 15.68
C TYR A 127 4.61 -10.18 17.15
N ASP A 128 5.50 -10.64 18.03
CA ASP A 128 5.55 -10.24 19.45
C ASP A 128 6.34 -8.95 19.70
N ARG A 129 7.05 -8.45 18.68
CA ARG A 129 7.73 -7.16 18.78
C ARG A 129 6.75 -6.02 19.00
N ARG A 130 7.24 -4.98 19.67
CA ARG A 130 6.50 -3.73 19.81
C ARG A 130 6.12 -3.18 18.43
N PHE A 131 4.84 -2.87 18.26
CA PHE A 131 4.30 -2.29 17.03
C PHE A 131 5.01 -0.97 16.69
N PRO A 132 5.36 -0.72 15.40
CA PRO A 132 5.95 0.54 14.97
C PRO A 132 4.92 1.67 14.90
N GLU A 133 4.70 2.40 15.99
CA GLU A 133 3.66 3.45 16.06
C GLU A 133 3.80 4.57 15.01
N GLU A 134 5.01 4.90 14.57
CA GLU A 134 5.25 5.92 13.54
C GLU A 134 5.03 5.42 12.09
N PHE A 135 4.64 4.14 11.90
CA PHE A 135 4.53 3.51 10.58
C PHE A 135 3.68 4.33 9.60
N ALA A 136 2.41 4.60 9.92
CA ALA A 136 1.51 5.24 8.97
C ALA A 136 1.92 6.68 8.64
N LYS A 137 2.42 7.43 9.63
CA LYS A 137 2.96 8.78 9.44
C LYS A 137 4.15 8.77 8.48
N HIS A 138 5.10 7.85 8.69
CA HIS A 138 6.25 7.69 7.79
C HIS A 138 5.81 7.22 6.40
N PHE A 139 4.79 6.36 6.32
CA PHE A 139 4.27 5.86 5.05
C PHE A 139 3.64 7.00 4.23
N ARG A 140 2.77 7.79 4.86
CA ARG A 140 2.21 9.01 4.26
C ARG A 140 3.31 9.99 3.85
N TYR A 141 4.34 10.18 4.68
CA TYR A 141 5.45 11.08 4.38
C TYR A 141 6.17 10.67 3.09
N ILE A 142 6.53 9.39 2.96
CA ILE A 142 7.15 8.87 1.73
C ILE A 142 6.23 9.00 0.52
N ARG A 143 4.94 8.67 0.66
CA ARG A 143 3.94 8.84 -0.42
C ARG A 143 3.84 10.30 -0.87
N ASN A 144 3.75 11.25 0.06
CA ASN A 144 3.64 12.68 -0.28
C ASN A 144 4.89 13.20 -0.97
N ARG A 145 6.05 12.64 -0.67
CA ARG A 145 7.28 12.98 -1.40
C ARG A 145 7.15 12.66 -2.88
N ARG A 146 6.45 11.60 -3.31
CA ARG A 146 6.28 11.23 -4.74
C ARG A 146 5.62 12.30 -5.60
N ASN A 147 4.74 13.14 -5.05
CA ASN A 147 3.95 14.09 -5.82
C ASN A 147 4.50 15.52 -5.79
N HIS A 148 5.25 15.88 -4.75
CA HIS A 148 5.88 17.20 -4.68
C HIS A 148 7.30 17.13 -5.24
N SER A 149 7.61 17.97 -6.23
CA SER A 149 8.98 18.35 -6.60
C SER A 149 9.63 19.15 -5.47
N ASP A 150 9.56 18.62 -4.26
CA ASP A 150 10.14 19.18 -3.07
C ASP A 150 11.65 18.90 -3.15
N PHE A 151 12.45 19.95 -3.05
CA PHE A 151 13.91 19.85 -2.98
C PHE A 151 14.36 18.88 -1.87
N LYS A 152 13.50 18.58 -0.89
CA LYS A 152 13.63 17.49 0.10
C LYS A 152 13.78 16.09 -0.49
N ARG A 153 13.51 15.86 -1.78
CA ARG A 153 13.91 14.61 -2.45
C ARG A 153 15.42 14.54 -2.69
N ALA A 154 16.05 15.69 -2.91
CA ALA A 154 17.47 15.83 -3.21
C ALA A 154 18.30 16.38 -2.03
N SER A 155 17.66 16.76 -0.93
CA SER A 155 18.34 17.22 0.29
C SER A 155 18.25 16.20 1.42
N ASP A 156 19.24 16.24 2.32
CA ASP A 156 19.32 15.38 3.50
C ASP A 156 18.33 15.75 4.62
N ASN A 157 17.53 16.80 4.42
CA ASN A 157 16.57 17.29 5.41
C ASN A 157 15.21 16.60 5.27
N HIS A 158 15.14 15.38 5.78
CA HIS A 158 13.95 14.53 5.72
C HIS A 158 13.68 13.78 7.02
N ASP A 159 12.40 13.72 7.42
CA ASP A 159 11.93 13.00 8.61
C ASP A 159 12.35 11.53 8.57
N ILE A 160 12.28 10.91 7.39
CA ILE A 160 12.80 9.57 7.13
C ILE A 160 13.24 9.41 5.67
N SER A 161 14.39 8.77 5.46
CA SER A 161 14.87 8.42 4.11
C SER A 161 14.17 7.16 3.58
N LEU A 162 14.09 6.98 2.25
CA LEU A 162 13.51 5.75 1.69
C LEU A 162 14.28 4.49 2.11
N LYS A 163 15.61 4.60 2.26
CA LYS A 163 16.47 3.53 2.76
C LYS A 163 16.07 3.10 4.17
N GLU A 164 15.87 4.07 5.06
CA GLU A 164 15.50 3.80 6.44
C GLU A 164 14.07 3.26 6.53
N PHE A 165 13.15 3.87 5.79
CA PHE A 165 11.79 3.39 5.66
C PHE A 165 11.72 1.92 5.17
N PHE A 166 12.51 1.57 4.15
CA PHE A 166 12.62 0.19 3.66
C PHE A 166 13.07 -0.76 4.77
N LYS A 167 14.16 -0.44 5.47
CA LYS A 167 14.70 -1.28 6.54
C LYS A 167 13.71 -1.53 7.66
N LEU A 168 12.99 -0.48 8.08
CA LEU A 168 12.06 -0.56 9.19
C LEU A 168 10.75 -1.25 8.81
N TYR A 169 10.25 -1.02 7.59
CA TYR A 169 8.85 -1.29 7.28
C TYR A 169 8.57 -2.20 6.10
N HIS A 170 9.56 -2.59 5.30
CA HIS A 170 9.33 -3.40 4.10
C HIS A 170 8.53 -4.69 4.39
N LYS A 171 8.85 -5.39 5.48
CA LYS A 171 8.13 -6.61 5.89
C LYS A 171 6.65 -6.35 6.19
N TYR A 172 6.33 -5.26 6.90
CA TYR A 172 4.94 -4.88 7.19
C TYR A 172 4.17 -4.54 5.91
N LEU A 173 4.81 -3.89 4.95
CA LEU A 173 4.21 -3.57 3.65
C LEU A 173 3.95 -4.82 2.81
N LEU A 174 4.84 -5.80 2.85
CA LEU A 174 4.60 -7.11 2.21
C LEU A 174 3.41 -7.82 2.86
N ILE A 175 3.29 -7.80 4.20
CA ILE A 175 2.12 -8.35 4.90
C ILE A 175 0.84 -7.68 4.39
N MET A 176 0.80 -6.35 4.37
CA MET A 176 -0.34 -5.60 3.85
C MET A 176 -0.68 -5.99 2.40
N TYR A 177 0.30 -6.01 1.52
CA TYR A 177 0.12 -6.40 0.13
C TYR A 177 -0.43 -7.84 -0.02
N TYR A 178 0.17 -8.82 0.63
CA TYR A 178 -0.24 -10.22 0.48
C TYR A 178 -1.59 -10.54 1.15
N GLU A 179 -1.92 -9.88 2.27
CA GLU A 179 -3.23 -10.04 2.92
C GLU A 179 -4.38 -9.41 2.14
N THR A 180 -4.11 -8.48 1.23
CA THR A 180 -5.14 -7.88 0.37
C THR A 180 -5.18 -8.48 -1.02
N LYS A 181 -4.07 -9.11 -1.45
CA LYS A 181 -3.98 -9.79 -2.74
C LYS A 181 -5.12 -10.79 -2.95
N TRP A 182 -5.43 -11.67 -2.02
CA TRP A 182 -6.50 -12.67 -2.26
C TRP A 182 -7.90 -12.06 -2.44
N ILE A 183 -8.13 -10.84 -1.96
CA ILE A 183 -9.40 -10.11 -2.11
C ILE A 183 -9.45 -9.38 -3.46
N TRP A 184 -8.30 -8.87 -3.92
CA TRP A 184 -8.19 -7.95 -5.05
C TRP A 184 -7.29 -8.43 -6.19
N ASP A 185 -6.92 -9.71 -6.20
CA ASP A 185 -6.40 -10.43 -7.36
C ASP A 185 -7.58 -10.65 -8.32
N VAL A 186 -8.08 -9.52 -8.84
CA VAL A 186 -9.25 -9.50 -9.66
C VAL A 186 -8.85 -9.85 -11.07
N ASP A 187 -9.64 -10.74 -11.66
CA ASP A 187 -9.65 -10.97 -13.09
C ASP A 187 -9.88 -9.65 -13.83
N ILE A 188 -8.78 -9.08 -14.37
CA ILE A 188 -8.76 -7.78 -15.04
C ILE A 188 -9.75 -7.72 -16.21
N GLU A 189 -10.09 -8.87 -16.79
CA GLU A 189 -11.05 -8.97 -17.89
C GLU A 189 -12.51 -8.70 -17.44
N LYS A 190 -12.79 -8.72 -16.13
CA LYS A 190 -14.14 -8.49 -15.59
C LYS A 190 -14.50 -7.01 -15.44
N TYR A 191 -13.55 -6.10 -15.60
CA TYR A 191 -13.79 -4.66 -15.45
C TYR A 191 -13.83 -3.94 -16.79
N GLU A 192 -14.76 -2.98 -16.91
CA GLU A 192 -14.89 -2.10 -18.07
C GLU A 192 -13.86 -0.97 -17.97
N TRP A 193 -12.69 -1.16 -18.59
CA TRP A 193 -11.57 -0.22 -18.59
C TRP A 193 -11.65 0.84 -19.69
N ASN A 194 -12.82 1.48 -19.88
CA ASN A 194 -13.09 2.33 -21.05
C ASN A 194 -11.99 3.38 -21.31
N GLY A 195 -11.53 4.09 -20.29
CA GLY A 195 -10.46 5.10 -20.44
C GLY A 195 -9.09 4.53 -20.84
N ILE A 196 -8.76 3.31 -20.39
CA ILE A 196 -7.51 2.63 -20.79
C ILE A 196 -7.60 2.17 -22.24
N GLN A 197 -8.76 1.63 -22.64
CA GLN A 197 -9.00 1.17 -24.00
C GLN A 197 -9.02 2.33 -25.01
N GLU A 198 -9.66 3.45 -24.66
CA GLU A 198 -9.67 4.67 -25.47
C GLU A 198 -8.24 5.19 -25.69
N PHE A 199 -7.44 5.27 -24.62
CA PHE A 199 -6.04 5.70 -24.71
C PHE A 199 -5.19 4.77 -25.58
N ALA A 200 -5.32 3.46 -25.40
CA ALA A 200 -4.60 2.47 -26.22
C ALA A 200 -4.99 2.58 -27.70
N THR A 201 -6.28 2.78 -27.98
CA THR A 201 -6.78 2.97 -29.35
C THR A 201 -6.19 4.23 -29.99
N GLU A 202 -6.08 5.33 -29.23
CA GLU A 202 -5.53 6.58 -29.75
C GLU A 202 -4.04 6.49 -30.11
N ILE A 203 -3.22 5.81 -29.29
CA ILE A 203 -1.78 5.61 -29.58
C ILE A 203 -1.54 4.71 -30.80
N LEU A 204 -2.49 3.81 -31.10
CA LEU A 204 -2.38 2.85 -32.20
C LEU A 204 -2.88 3.40 -33.55
N LYS A 205 -3.40 4.63 -33.59
CA LYS A 205 -3.71 5.36 -34.84
C LYS A 205 -2.45 5.95 -35.45
#